data_AF-A0A972EBG4-F1
#
_entry.id   AF-A0A972EBG4-F1
#
_cell.length_a   1.000
_cell.length_b   1.000
_cell.length_c   1.000
_cell.angle_alpha   90.00
_cell.angle_beta   90.00
_cell.angle_gamma   90.00
#
_symmetry.space_group_name_H-M   'P 1'
#
loop_
_entity.id
_entity.type
_entity.pdbx_description
1 polymer ?
#
loop_
_entity_poly.entity_id
_entity_poly.type
_entity_poly.pdbx_seq_one_letter_code
_entity_poly.pdbx_strand_id
1 'polypeptide(L)' 'MRIDILTVVPELLESPLAHSIVGRAIRKGLVDIRVHNLRKYGIGPRKNVDDYSYGGDAGMVMRIEPV' A
#
# COMPACT_ATOMS: atom_id res chain seq x y z
N MET A 1 -15.43 -9.70 7.77
CA MET A 1 -13.99 -9.97 7.54
C MET A 1 -13.28 -8.65 7.25
N ARG A 2 -12.08 -8.42 7.78
CA ARG A 2 -11.31 -7.19 7.56
C ARG A 2 -10.00 -7.50 6.85
N ILE A 3 -9.63 -6.67 5.87
CA ILE A 3 -8.39 -6.77 5.10
C ILE A 3 -7.73 -5.39 5.06
N ASP A 4 -6.49 -5.30 5.53
CA ASP A 4 -5.68 -4.08 5.45
C ASP A 4 -4.58 -4.29 4.39
N ILE A 5 -4.50 -3.37 3.43
CA ILE A 5 -3.53 -3.43 2.32
C ILE A 5 -2.55 -2.27 2.50
N LEU A 6 -1.26 -2.58 2.62
CA LEU A 6 -0.20 -1.59 2.62
C LEU A 6 0.38 -1.47 1.21
N THR A 7 0.45 -0.24 0.69
CA THR A 7 0.96 0.04 -0.66
C THR A 7 1.59 1.43 -0.73
N VAL A 8 2.48 1.62 -1.70
CA VAL A 8 3.08 2.92 -2.04
C VAL A 8 2.35 3.64 -3.17
N VAL A 9 1.37 2.96 -3.82
CA VAL A 9 0.54 3.50 -4.90
C VAL A 9 -0.92 3.02 -4.70
N PRO A 10 -1.70 3.67 -3.81
CA PRO A 10 -3.09 3.28 -3.54
C PRO A 10 -4.02 3.42 -4.75
N GLU A 11 -3.70 4.33 -5.67
CA GLU A 11 -4.53 4.67 -6.83
C GLU A 11 -4.73 3.46 -7.77
N LEU A 12 -3.76 2.54 -7.81
CA LEU A 12 -3.85 1.29 -8.57
C LEU A 12 -4.95 0.35 -8.06
N LEU A 13 -5.39 0.52 -6.80
CA LEU A 13 -6.37 -0.34 -6.17
C LEU A 13 -7.80 0.20 -6.27
N GLU A 14 -7.99 1.46 -6.67
CA GLU A 14 -9.31 2.10 -6.70
C GLU A 14 -10.29 1.34 -7.61
N SER A 15 -9.89 1.09 -8.87
CA SER A 15 -10.73 0.39 -9.84
C SER A 15 -11.00 -1.07 -9.44
N PRO A 16 -9.99 -1.91 -9.14
CA PRO A 16 -10.23 -3.29 -8.72
C PRO A 16 -11.12 -3.44 -7.48
N LEU A 17 -11.02 -2.52 -6.51
CA LEU A 17 -11.82 -2.57 -5.28
C LEU A 17 -13.23 -2.01 -5.45
N ALA A 18 -13.45 -1.07 -6.38
CA ALA A 18 -14.76 -0.44 -6.59
C ALA A 18 -15.75 -1.29 -7.42
N HIS A 19 -15.25 -2.22 -8.23
CA HIS A 19 -16.04 -2.90 -9.26
C HIS A 19 -16.37 -4.37 -8.96
N SER A 20 -17.35 -4.89 -9.72
CA SER A 20 -17.77 -6.30 -9.72
C SER A 20 -18.04 -6.88 -8.32
N ILE A 21 -17.57 -8.09 -8.04
CA ILE A 21 -17.81 -8.86 -6.82
C ILE A 21 -17.27 -8.12 -5.59
N VAL A 22 -16.04 -7.59 -5.67
CA VAL A 22 -15.38 -6.90 -4.54
C VAL A 22 -16.16 -5.65 -4.15
N GLY A 23 -16.47 -4.78 -5.11
CA GLY A 23 -17.24 -3.57 -4.84
C GLY A 23 -18.63 -3.87 -4.27
N ARG A 24 -19.31 -4.93 -4.74
CA ARG A 24 -20.60 -5.36 -4.16
C ARG A 24 -20.44 -5.89 -2.73
N ALA A 25 -19.39 -6.62 -2.43
CA ALA A 25 -19.12 -7.15 -1.10
C ALA A 25 -18.86 -6.02 -0.08
N ILE A 26 -18.08 -5.01 -0.48
CA ILE A 26 -17.83 -3.81 0.33
C ILE A 26 -19.15 -3.06 0.59
N ARG A 27 -19.94 -2.78 -0.47
CA ARG A 27 -21.24 -2.06 -0.33
C ARG A 27 -22.26 -2.80 0.53
N LYS A 28 -22.21 -4.13 0.55
CA LYS A 28 -23.06 -4.98 1.40
C LYS A 28 -22.51 -5.14 2.82
N GLY A 29 -21.36 -4.54 3.15
CA GLY A 29 -20.72 -4.66 4.47
C GLY A 29 -20.19 -6.06 4.78
N LEU A 30 -20.01 -6.92 3.78
CA LEU A 30 -19.52 -8.29 3.97
C LEU A 30 -18.00 -8.33 4.22
N VAL A 31 -17.29 -7.30 3.75
CA VAL A 31 -15.85 -7.11 3.94
C VAL A 31 -15.54 -5.63 4.18
N ASP A 32 -14.62 -5.36 5.12
CA ASP A 32 -13.99 -4.05 5.35
C ASP A 32 -12.58 -4.08 4.75
N ILE A 33 -12.33 -3.34 3.67
CA ILE A 33 -11.02 -3.25 3.01
C ILE A 33 -10.47 -1.84 3.24
N ARG A 34 -9.28 -1.76 3.86
CA ARG A 34 -8.60 -0.49 4.15
C ARG A 34 -7.27 -0.44 3.42
N VAL A 35 -7.08 0.62 2.62
CA VAL A 35 -5.83 0.84 1.89
C VAL A 35 -5.00 1.89 2.61
N HIS A 36 -3.79 1.52 3.00
CA HIS A 36 -2.84 2.35 3.72
C HIS A 36 -1.71 2.76 2.77
N ASN A 37 -1.58 4.07 2.53
CA ASN A 37 -0.50 4.60 1.71
C ASN A 37 0.77 4.81 2.55
N LEU A 38 1.78 3.96 2.33
CA LEU A 38 3.06 4.00 3.02
C LEU A 38 3.86 5.28 2.75
N ARG A 39 3.66 5.94 1.60
CA ARG A 39 4.33 7.22 1.31
C ARG A 39 3.99 8.31 2.33
N LYS A 40 2.89 8.19 3.07
CA LYS A 40 2.55 9.16 4.13
C LYS A 40 3.58 9.14 5.28
N TYR A 41 4.25 8.02 5.48
CA TYR A 41 5.23 7.78 6.55
C TYR A 41 6.67 7.79 6.04
N GLY A 42 6.89 8.07 4.75
CA GLY A 42 8.22 8.12 4.16
C GLY A 42 9.08 9.27 4.69
N ILE A 43 10.40 9.09 4.66
CA ILE A 43 11.36 10.00 5.27
C ILE A 43 11.82 11.08 4.27
N GLY A 44 12.07 12.27 4.79
CA GLY A 44 12.63 13.41 4.06
C GLY A 44 11.63 14.10 3.12
N PRO A 45 12.09 15.11 2.36
CA PRO A 45 11.20 15.97 1.57
C PRO A 45 10.41 15.24 0.48
N ARG A 46 10.97 14.14 -0.05
CA ARG A 46 10.36 13.32 -1.10
C ARG A 46 9.58 12.13 -0.57
N LYS A 47 9.51 11.97 0.76
CA LYS A 47 8.86 10.85 1.45
C LYS A 47 9.31 9.49 0.91
N ASN A 48 10.62 9.27 0.94
CA ASN A 48 11.23 8.03 0.45
C ASN A 48 10.81 6.86 1.34
N VAL A 49 10.55 5.71 0.70
CA VAL A 49 10.03 4.49 1.34
C VAL A 49 10.96 3.29 1.16
N ASP A 50 11.97 3.44 0.32
CA ASP A 50 12.98 2.46 -0.03
C ASP A 50 14.40 3.01 0.26
N ASP A 51 15.36 2.10 0.35
CA ASP A 51 16.78 2.40 0.53
C ASP A 51 17.64 1.31 -0.13
N TYR A 52 18.95 1.54 -0.22
CA TYR A 52 19.90 0.59 -0.73
C TYR A 52 19.95 -0.67 0.13
N SER A 53 20.13 -1.83 -0.52
CA SER A 53 20.43 -3.08 0.18
C SER A 53 21.85 -3.05 0.76
N TYR A 54 22.02 -3.62 1.95
CA TYR A 54 23.36 -3.94 2.43
C TYR A 54 24.01 -4.97 1.49
N GLY A 55 25.28 -4.76 1.13
CA GLY A 55 26.00 -5.62 0.18
C GLY A 55 26.10 -5.07 -1.24
N GLY A 56 25.32 -4.03 -1.60
CA GLY A 56 25.59 -3.18 -2.75
C GLY A 56 25.30 -3.78 -4.13
N ASP A 57 24.13 -4.38 -4.32
CA ASP A 57 23.68 -4.89 -5.62
C ASP A 57 22.60 -3.97 -6.24
N ALA A 58 22.19 -4.25 -7.46
CA ALA A 58 21.13 -3.53 -8.15
C ALA A 58 19.76 -3.67 -7.45
N GLY A 59 19.01 -2.57 -7.44
CA GLY A 59 17.68 -2.51 -6.85
C GLY A 59 17.66 -1.83 -5.48
N MET A 60 16.48 -1.82 -4.88
CA MET A 60 16.18 -1.13 -3.63
C MET A 60 15.34 -2.05 -2.73
N VAL A 61 15.41 -1.82 -1.42
CA VAL A 61 14.65 -2.56 -0.40
C VAL A 61 13.71 -1.59 0.31
N MET A 62 12.50 -2.02 0.65
CA MET A 62 11.62 -1.21 1.50
C MET A 62 12.29 -0.96 2.85
N ARG A 63 12.27 0.31 3.27
CA ARG A 63 12.75 0.70 4.60
C ARG A 63 11.87 0.10 5.68
N ILE A 64 12.44 -0.04 6.88
CA ILE A 64 11.69 -0.40 8.08
C ILE A 64 10.86 0.80 8.56
N GLU A 65 11.44 2.01 8.56
CA GLU A 65 10.85 3.18 9.22
C GLU A 65 9.59 3.82 8.60
N PRO A 66 9.01 3.34 7.48
CA PRO A 66 7.61 3.64 7.12
C PRO A 66 6.60 2.52 7.41
N VAL A 67 7.03 1.34 7.91
CA VAL A 67 6.20 0.14 8.20
C VAL A 67 6.07 -0.07 9.70
#